data_AF-A0A4R7KB17-F1
#
_entry.id   AF-A0A4R7KB17-F1
#
_cell.length_a   1.000
_cell.length_b   1.000
_cell.length_c   1.000
_cell.angle_alpha   90.00
_cell.angle_beta   90.00
_cell.angle_gamma   90.00
#
_symmetry.space_group_name_H-M   'P 1'
#
loop_
_entity.id
_entity.type
_entity.pdbx_description
1 polymer ?
#
loop_
_entity_poly.entity_id
_entity_poly.type
_entity_poly.pdbx_seq_one_letter_code
_entity_poly.pdbx_strand_id
1 'polypeptide(L)'
;MKKTGYIFCGLAVMAMMASAQDNKVKKADTKFTNYAYASAIQSYEELVKDGYTEEEVYKNLGNANYLNANYEEASSWYGKLFALEGADIDPEYMYRYAQTLKSLENYTESDTWMNKFKSAKANDQRAITFGENQDYLEQIEERSGRYELKNIGLNSKVSDFAPSFYEEGLVFSTARDSGLLTKNIHKWNNGSFLNLYKAEQDGQGNFTDVDKLSNILNKKTHESSTAFTKDGQTMYFTRNNS
;
A
#
# COMPACT_ATOMS: atom_id res chain seq x y z
N MET A 1 28.54 -48.24 -18.37
CA MET A 1 29.01 -46.87 -18.67
C MET A 1 27.88 -45.94 -19.15
N LYS A 2 27.05 -46.32 -20.14
CA LYS A 2 25.96 -45.43 -20.62
C LYS A 2 24.90 -45.10 -19.54
N LYS A 3 24.48 -46.08 -18.72
CA LYS A 3 23.49 -45.90 -17.63
C LYS A 3 23.96 -44.93 -16.53
N THR A 4 25.25 -44.97 -16.17
CA THR A 4 25.85 -44.06 -15.18
C THR A 4 25.95 -42.62 -15.69
N GLY A 5 26.17 -42.42 -17.00
CA GLY A 5 26.15 -41.10 -17.63
C GLY A 5 24.76 -40.46 -17.64
N TYR A 6 23.69 -41.23 -17.87
CA TYR A 6 22.32 -40.70 -17.80
C TYR A 6 21.92 -40.27 -16.39
N ILE A 7 22.36 -41.00 -15.36
CA ILE A 7 22.13 -40.62 -13.95
C ILE A 7 22.87 -39.32 -13.62
N PHE A 8 24.12 -39.17 -14.04
CA PHE A 8 24.91 -37.96 -13.82
C PHE A 8 24.35 -36.74 -14.57
N CYS A 9 23.90 -36.91 -15.82
CA CYS A 9 23.18 -35.88 -16.55
C CYS A 9 21.84 -35.51 -15.90
N GLY A 10 21.07 -36.49 -15.40
CA GLY A 10 19.82 -36.23 -14.68
C GLY A 10 20.02 -35.43 -13.40
N LEU A 11 21.06 -35.76 -12.62
CA LEU A 11 21.44 -35.01 -11.41
C LEU A 11 21.91 -33.60 -11.73
N ALA A 12 22.70 -33.41 -12.80
CA ALA A 12 23.13 -32.09 -13.23
C ALA A 12 21.94 -31.21 -13.69
N VAL A 13 20.96 -31.79 -14.38
CA VAL A 13 19.73 -31.08 -14.79
C VAL A 13 18.89 -30.70 -13.56
N MET A 14 18.74 -31.59 -12.57
CA MET A 14 18.04 -31.27 -11.33
C MET A 14 18.74 -30.15 -10.53
N ALA A 15 20.08 -30.17 -10.44
CA ALA A 15 20.84 -29.11 -9.78
C ALA A 15 20.73 -27.74 -10.49
N MET A 16 20.69 -27.74 -11.83
CA MET A 16 20.46 -26.53 -12.61
C MET A 16 19.04 -25.97 -12.42
N MET A 17 18.02 -26.83 -12.32
CA MET A 17 16.64 -26.41 -12.05
C MET A 17 16.48 -25.81 -10.64
N ALA A 18 17.08 -26.43 -9.62
CA ALA A 18 17.08 -25.88 -8.26
C ALA A 18 17.76 -24.51 -8.18
N SER A 19 18.91 -24.34 -8.85
CA SER A 19 19.62 -23.05 -8.90
C SER A 19 18.83 -21.95 -9.63
N ALA A 20 17.99 -22.31 -10.60
CA ALA A 20 17.13 -21.36 -11.30
C ALA A 20 15.94 -20.91 -10.44
N GLN A 21 15.42 -21.82 -9.61
CA GLN A 21 14.34 -21.56 -8.64
C GLN A 21 14.76 -20.49 -7.62
N ASP A 22 15.90 -20.69 -6.95
CA ASP A 22 16.42 -19.74 -5.95
C ASP A 22 16.64 -18.33 -6.54
N ASN A 23 17.02 -18.25 -7.81
CA ASN A 23 17.26 -16.98 -8.49
C ASN A 23 15.97 -16.19 -8.77
N LYS A 24 14.82 -16.84 -9.01
CA LYS A 24 13.55 -16.12 -9.23
C LYS A 24 13.01 -15.55 -7.93
N VAL A 25 13.01 -16.35 -6.86
CA VAL A 25 12.60 -15.92 -5.51
C VAL A 25 13.46 -14.75 -5.04
N LYS A 26 14.78 -14.88 -5.10
CA LYS A 26 15.72 -13.81 -4.71
C LYS A 26 15.49 -12.50 -5.47
N LYS A 27 15.10 -12.55 -6.74
CA LYS A 27 14.77 -11.36 -7.52
C LYS A 27 13.48 -10.69 -7.04
N ALA A 28 12.45 -11.48 -6.70
CA ALA A 28 11.21 -10.96 -6.13
C ALA A 28 11.48 -10.32 -4.75
N ASP A 29 12.24 -11.01 -3.89
CA ASP A 29 12.63 -10.52 -2.57
C ASP A 29 13.43 -9.22 -2.67
N THR A 30 14.39 -9.16 -3.60
CA THR A 30 15.17 -7.93 -3.82
C THR A 30 14.28 -6.76 -4.20
N LYS A 31 13.22 -6.96 -5.00
CA LYS A 31 12.27 -5.90 -5.32
C LYS A 31 11.46 -5.50 -4.09
N PHE A 32 11.00 -6.48 -3.32
CA PHE A 32 10.23 -6.25 -2.09
C PHE A 32 11.03 -5.47 -1.04
N THR A 33 12.26 -5.92 -0.73
CA THR A 33 13.15 -5.26 0.24
C THR A 33 13.54 -3.85 -0.20
N ASN A 34 13.60 -3.58 -1.51
CA ASN A 34 13.83 -2.24 -2.05
C ASN A 34 12.55 -1.39 -2.18
N TYR A 35 11.45 -1.80 -1.53
CA TYR A 35 10.16 -1.10 -1.54
C TYR A 35 9.55 -0.96 -2.95
N ALA A 36 10.01 -1.74 -3.93
CA ALA A 36 9.49 -1.74 -5.29
C ALA A 36 8.25 -2.66 -5.39
N TYR A 37 7.26 -2.42 -4.52
CA TYR A 37 6.17 -3.36 -4.28
C TYR A 37 5.35 -3.69 -5.53
N ALA A 38 5.04 -2.72 -6.38
CA ALA A 38 4.33 -2.99 -7.64
C ALA A 38 5.08 -4.01 -8.52
N SER A 39 6.40 -3.89 -8.61
CA SER A 39 7.22 -4.86 -9.35
C SER A 39 7.40 -6.19 -8.59
N ALA A 40 7.41 -6.15 -7.25
CA ALA A 40 7.51 -7.33 -6.41
C ALA A 40 6.25 -8.19 -6.53
N ILE A 41 5.05 -7.58 -6.46
CA ILE A 41 3.75 -8.24 -6.65
C ILE A 41 3.77 -9.05 -7.96
N GLN A 42 4.10 -8.41 -9.08
CA GLN A 42 4.17 -9.09 -10.38
C GLN A 42 5.12 -10.30 -10.35
N SER A 43 6.28 -10.16 -9.69
CA SER A 43 7.28 -11.23 -9.65
C SER A 43 6.82 -12.41 -8.77
N TYR A 44 6.17 -12.13 -7.65
CA TYR A 44 5.62 -13.19 -6.80
C TYR A 44 4.38 -13.85 -7.41
N GLU A 45 3.53 -13.11 -8.13
CA GLU A 45 2.42 -13.71 -8.86
C GLU A 45 2.91 -14.66 -9.96
N GLU A 46 4.00 -14.32 -10.65
CA GLU A 46 4.68 -15.22 -11.59
C GLU A 46 5.21 -16.47 -10.89
N LEU A 47 5.83 -16.33 -9.70
CA LEU A 47 6.26 -17.47 -8.90
C LEU A 47 5.07 -18.38 -8.56
N VAL A 48 3.94 -17.83 -8.09
CA VAL A 48 2.76 -18.63 -7.79
C VAL A 48 2.22 -19.35 -9.03
N LYS A 49 2.22 -18.71 -10.21
CA LYS A 49 1.86 -19.36 -11.48
C LYS A 49 2.80 -20.50 -11.85
N ASP A 50 4.08 -20.40 -11.49
CA ASP A 50 5.08 -21.44 -11.66
C ASP A 50 4.98 -22.56 -10.60
N GLY A 51 4.02 -22.49 -9.67
CA GLY A 51 3.74 -23.52 -8.67
C GLY A 51 4.36 -23.28 -7.29
N TYR A 52 4.89 -22.09 -7.03
CA TYR A 52 5.49 -21.71 -5.76
C TYR A 52 4.41 -21.38 -4.74
N THR A 53 4.45 -22.04 -3.59
CA THR A 53 3.43 -21.93 -2.54
C THR A 53 4.04 -21.80 -1.14
N GLU A 54 5.29 -21.37 -1.07
CA GLU A 54 6.02 -21.20 0.17
C GLU A 54 5.46 -20.04 1.00
N GLU A 55 5.59 -20.14 2.31
CA GLU A 55 5.13 -19.14 3.28
C GLU A 55 5.60 -17.71 2.94
N GLU A 56 6.88 -17.56 2.59
CA GLU A 56 7.49 -16.27 2.26
C GLU A 56 6.84 -15.60 1.03
N VAL A 57 6.45 -16.40 0.03
CA VAL A 57 5.79 -15.90 -1.19
C VAL A 57 4.43 -15.30 -0.84
N TYR A 58 3.63 -16.00 -0.03
CA TYR A 58 2.32 -15.50 0.41
C TYR A 58 2.42 -14.33 1.39
N LYS A 59 3.41 -14.36 2.31
CA LYS A 59 3.73 -13.23 3.20
C LYS A 59 4.01 -11.96 2.42
N ASN A 60 4.91 -12.03 1.44
CA ASN A 60 5.33 -10.86 0.68
C ASN A 60 4.27 -10.39 -0.31
N LEU A 61 3.48 -11.29 -0.90
CA LEU A 61 2.30 -10.91 -1.70
C LEU A 61 1.24 -10.18 -0.88
N GLY A 62 0.88 -10.71 0.29
CA GLY A 62 -0.09 -10.10 1.19
C GLY A 62 0.37 -8.71 1.64
N ASN A 63 1.62 -8.60 2.08
CA ASN A 63 2.19 -7.32 2.52
C ASN A 63 2.32 -6.31 1.39
N ALA A 64 2.82 -6.70 0.21
CA ALA A 64 3.01 -5.76 -0.89
C ALA A 64 1.68 -5.21 -1.40
N ASN A 65 0.63 -6.04 -1.45
CA ASN A 65 -0.71 -5.60 -1.78
C ASN A 65 -1.33 -4.72 -0.67
N TYR A 66 -1.18 -5.10 0.59
CA TYR A 66 -1.62 -4.30 1.74
C TYR A 66 -1.00 -2.89 1.74
N LEU A 67 0.31 -2.79 1.50
CA LEU A 67 1.06 -1.53 1.43
C LEU A 67 0.72 -0.67 0.20
N ASN A 68 0.06 -1.25 -0.79
CA ASN A 68 -0.48 -0.55 -1.97
C ASN A 68 -1.99 -0.31 -1.89
N ALA A 69 -2.63 -0.62 -0.74
CA ALA A 69 -4.08 -0.57 -0.56
C ALA A 69 -4.88 -1.45 -1.54
N ASN A 70 -4.25 -2.49 -2.11
CA ASN A 70 -4.91 -3.52 -2.90
C ASN A 70 -5.54 -4.56 -1.95
N TYR A 71 -6.56 -4.15 -1.19
CA TYR A 71 -7.06 -4.95 -0.07
C TYR A 71 -7.71 -6.26 -0.50
N GLU A 72 -8.35 -6.32 -1.68
CA GLU A 72 -8.93 -7.56 -2.23
C GLU A 72 -7.86 -8.64 -2.47
N GLU A 73 -6.80 -8.31 -3.20
CA GLU A 73 -5.64 -9.19 -3.37
C GLU A 73 -4.95 -9.51 -2.04
N ALA A 74 -4.72 -8.50 -1.19
CA ALA A 74 -4.07 -8.72 0.10
C ALA A 74 -4.85 -9.73 0.95
N SER A 75 -6.18 -9.63 0.98
CA SER A 75 -7.07 -10.56 1.69
C SER A 75 -6.89 -11.98 1.18
N SER A 76 -6.89 -12.14 -0.14
CA SER A 76 -6.70 -13.44 -0.80
C SER A 76 -5.35 -14.07 -0.44
N TRP A 77 -4.27 -13.29 -0.43
CA TRP A 77 -2.93 -13.79 -0.11
C TRP A 77 -2.72 -14.08 1.36
N TYR A 78 -3.25 -13.25 2.26
CA TYR A 78 -3.22 -13.53 3.70
C TYR A 78 -4.07 -14.76 4.06
N GLY A 79 -5.23 -14.94 3.42
CA GLY A 79 -6.04 -16.16 3.58
C GLY A 79 -5.25 -17.42 3.22
N LYS A 80 -4.51 -17.39 2.10
CA LYS A 80 -3.61 -18.50 1.72
C LYS A 80 -2.45 -18.69 2.70
N LEU A 81 -1.83 -17.60 3.15
CA LEU A 81 -0.76 -17.64 4.15
C LEU A 81 -1.23 -18.37 5.42
N PHE A 82 -2.36 -17.97 5.98
CA PHE A 82 -2.88 -18.54 7.22
C PHE A 82 -3.55 -19.93 7.06
N ALA A 83 -3.74 -20.39 5.82
CA ALA A 83 -4.17 -21.75 5.52
C ALA A 83 -2.99 -22.76 5.44
N LEU A 84 -1.73 -22.30 5.50
CA LEU A 84 -0.57 -23.18 5.53
C LEU A 84 -0.50 -23.95 6.84
N GLU A 85 -0.49 -25.29 6.76
CA GLU A 85 -0.37 -26.15 7.93
C GLU A 85 1.03 -26.06 8.55
N GLY A 86 1.10 -25.88 9.88
CA GLY A 86 2.37 -25.89 10.63
C GLY A 86 3.25 -24.64 10.47
N ALA A 87 2.77 -23.61 9.77
CA ALA A 87 3.48 -22.34 9.61
C ALA A 87 3.48 -21.53 10.92
N ASP A 88 4.65 -21.05 11.35
CA ASP A 88 4.80 -20.12 12.48
C ASP A 88 4.82 -18.68 11.95
N ILE A 89 3.63 -18.09 11.82
CA ILE A 89 3.44 -16.79 11.17
C ILE A 89 3.51 -15.69 12.23
N ASP A 90 4.37 -14.69 11.99
CA ASP A 90 4.49 -13.52 12.88
C ASP A 90 3.10 -12.87 13.12
N PRO A 91 2.70 -12.60 14.37
CA PRO A 91 1.43 -11.96 14.68
C PRO A 91 1.17 -10.63 13.95
N GLU A 92 2.19 -9.92 13.49
CA GLU A 92 2.03 -8.72 12.66
C GLU A 92 1.19 -9.00 11.39
N TYR A 93 1.28 -10.20 10.81
CA TYR A 93 0.44 -10.60 9.68
C TYR A 93 -1.03 -10.77 10.07
N MET A 94 -1.33 -11.15 11.33
CA MET A 94 -2.72 -11.24 11.81
C MET A 94 -3.34 -9.84 11.88
N TYR A 95 -2.57 -8.87 12.38
CA TYR A 95 -3.01 -7.48 12.44
C TYR A 95 -3.27 -6.92 11.03
N ARG A 96 -2.34 -7.11 10.10
CA ARG A 96 -2.51 -6.63 8.71
C ARG A 96 -3.66 -7.32 7.99
N TYR A 97 -3.87 -8.61 8.21
CA TYR A 97 -5.01 -9.31 7.63
C TYR A 97 -6.33 -8.79 8.21
N ALA A 98 -6.41 -8.57 9.53
CA ALA A 98 -7.57 -7.93 10.14
C ALA A 98 -7.85 -6.53 9.56
N GLN A 99 -6.83 -5.68 9.43
CA GLN A 99 -6.99 -4.36 8.81
C GLN A 99 -7.47 -4.46 7.36
N THR A 100 -6.95 -5.42 6.60
CA THR A 100 -7.36 -5.68 5.22
C THR A 100 -8.84 -6.05 5.14
N LEU A 101 -9.28 -6.99 5.99
CA LEU A 101 -10.68 -7.42 6.07
C LEU A 101 -11.59 -6.26 6.49
N LYS A 102 -11.15 -5.44 7.45
CA LYS A 102 -11.87 -4.23 7.88
C LYS A 102 -12.02 -3.22 6.74
N SER A 103 -10.98 -3.00 5.94
CA SER A 103 -11.03 -2.13 4.76
C SER A 103 -11.96 -2.65 3.66
N LEU A 104 -12.24 -3.95 3.65
CA LEU A 104 -13.24 -4.60 2.80
C LEU A 104 -14.61 -4.73 3.48
N GLU A 105 -14.83 -4.03 4.60
CA GLU A 105 -16.07 -4.05 5.39
C GLU A 105 -16.44 -5.43 5.97
N ASN A 106 -15.51 -6.39 5.95
CA ASN A 106 -15.67 -7.70 6.57
C ASN A 106 -15.31 -7.61 8.06
N TYR A 107 -16.12 -6.86 8.81
CA TYR A 107 -15.87 -6.51 10.21
C TYR A 107 -15.81 -7.75 11.12
N THR A 108 -16.69 -8.73 10.92
CA THR A 108 -16.75 -9.95 11.75
C THR A 108 -15.48 -10.79 11.62
N GLU A 109 -14.97 -10.99 10.41
CA GLU A 109 -13.72 -11.73 10.21
C GLU A 109 -12.51 -10.91 10.68
N SER A 110 -12.51 -9.59 10.44
CA SER A 110 -11.52 -8.67 10.99
C SER A 110 -11.40 -8.82 12.51
N ASP A 111 -12.52 -8.79 13.23
CA ASP A 111 -12.54 -8.89 14.69
C ASP A 111 -12.06 -10.27 15.17
N THR A 112 -12.34 -11.32 14.40
CA THR A 112 -11.80 -12.67 14.67
C THR A 112 -10.27 -12.66 14.62
N TRP A 113 -9.67 -12.02 13.61
CA TRP A 113 -8.22 -11.90 13.48
C TRP A 113 -7.60 -10.94 14.49
N MET A 114 -8.29 -9.85 14.86
CA MET A 114 -7.84 -8.96 15.93
C MET A 114 -7.84 -9.65 17.29
N ASN A 115 -8.79 -10.54 17.57
CA ASN A 115 -8.79 -11.36 18.79
C ASN A 115 -7.59 -12.32 18.82
N LYS A 116 -7.23 -12.94 17.68
CA LYS A 116 -6.01 -13.75 17.57
C LYS A 116 -4.75 -12.91 17.79
N PHE A 117 -4.67 -11.74 17.16
CA PHE A 117 -3.57 -10.80 17.35
C PHE A 117 -3.43 -10.36 18.82
N LYS A 118 -4.55 -10.01 19.47
CA LYS A 118 -4.60 -9.65 20.89
C LYS A 118 -4.08 -10.77 21.78
N SER A 119 -4.47 -12.01 21.53
CA SER A 119 -3.96 -13.17 22.27
C SER A 119 -2.45 -13.37 22.08
N ALA A 120 -1.93 -13.13 20.87
CA ALA A 120 -0.51 -13.29 20.57
C ALA A 120 0.37 -12.10 21.02
N LYS A 121 -0.21 -10.90 21.13
CA LYS A 121 0.48 -9.64 21.44
C LYS A 121 -0.29 -8.81 22.47
N ALA A 122 -0.61 -9.39 23.62
CA ALA A 122 -1.50 -8.78 24.63
C ALA A 122 -1.04 -7.39 25.16
N ASN A 123 0.27 -7.11 25.13
CA ASN A 123 0.84 -5.83 25.56
C ASN A 123 1.04 -4.81 24.42
N ASP A 124 0.68 -5.16 23.18
CA ASP A 124 0.72 -4.22 22.06
C ASP A 124 -0.43 -3.21 22.19
N GLN A 125 -0.13 -1.92 22.05
CA GLN A 125 -1.12 -0.86 22.20
C GLN A 125 -2.32 -1.04 21.25
N ARG A 126 -2.10 -1.58 20.05
CA ARG A 126 -3.17 -1.87 19.07
C ARG A 126 -4.13 -2.94 19.59
N ALA A 127 -3.62 -3.94 20.30
CA ALA A 127 -4.42 -5.00 20.90
C ALA A 127 -5.22 -4.50 22.11
N ILE A 128 -4.62 -3.65 22.93
CA ILE A 128 -5.27 -2.99 24.08
C ILE A 128 -6.43 -2.11 23.57
N THR A 129 -6.15 -1.21 22.62
CA THR A 129 -7.15 -0.29 22.07
C THR A 129 -8.31 -1.04 21.39
N PHE A 130 -8.05 -2.15 20.69
CA PHE A 130 -9.11 -3.00 20.16
C PHE A 130 -9.99 -3.62 21.27
N GLY A 131 -9.37 -4.09 22.35
CA GLY A 131 -10.09 -4.65 23.48
C GLY A 131 -10.96 -3.64 24.25
N GLU A 132 -10.58 -2.36 24.22
CA GLU A 132 -11.30 -1.27 24.89
C GLU A 132 -12.43 -0.66 24.04
N ASN A 133 -12.44 -0.91 22.72
CA ASN A 133 -13.35 -0.23 21.78
C ASN A 133 -14.05 -1.23 20.85
N GLN A 134 -14.77 -2.21 21.41
CA GLN A 134 -15.43 -3.26 20.61
C GLN A 134 -16.73 -2.78 19.95
N ASP A 135 -17.37 -1.74 20.50
CA ASP A 135 -18.63 -1.13 20.06
C ASP A 135 -18.42 0.09 19.14
N TYR A 136 -17.21 0.30 18.62
CA TYR A 136 -16.86 1.50 17.87
C TYR A 136 -17.75 1.78 16.65
N LEU A 137 -18.24 0.74 15.96
CA LEU A 137 -19.13 0.90 14.80
C LEU A 137 -20.50 1.45 15.21
N GLU A 138 -21.04 1.01 16.35
CA GLU A 138 -22.30 1.52 16.89
C GLU A 138 -22.17 2.99 17.26
N GLN A 139 -21.06 3.35 17.93
CA GLN A 139 -20.77 4.75 18.27
C GLN A 139 -20.57 5.64 17.03
N ILE A 140 -19.97 5.10 15.96
CA ILE A 140 -19.83 5.83 14.68
C ILE A 140 -21.22 6.05 14.07
N GLU A 141 -22.06 5.03 14.04
CA GLU A 141 -23.41 5.09 13.47
C GLU A 141 -24.28 6.11 14.22
N GLU A 142 -24.28 6.08 15.56
CA GLU A 142 -25.02 7.04 16.40
C GLU A 142 -24.63 8.50 16.11
N ARG A 143 -23.36 8.73 15.77
CA ARG A 143 -22.79 10.06 15.50
C ARG A 143 -22.77 10.44 14.02
N SER A 144 -23.23 9.54 13.15
CA SER A 144 -23.26 9.73 11.71
C SER A 144 -24.38 10.69 11.28
N GLY A 145 -24.48 11.00 9.98
CA GLY A 145 -25.58 11.83 9.45
C GLY A 145 -25.48 13.35 9.70
N ARG A 146 -24.45 13.83 10.39
CA ARG A 146 -24.25 15.27 10.68
C ARG A 146 -23.74 16.10 9.50
N TYR A 147 -23.21 15.45 8.47
CA TYR A 147 -22.59 16.08 7.32
C TYR A 147 -22.96 15.35 6.03
N GLU A 148 -23.14 16.10 4.95
CA GLU A 148 -23.26 15.57 3.60
C GLU A 148 -21.87 15.60 2.95
N LEU A 149 -21.39 14.45 2.48
CA LEU A 149 -20.12 14.38 1.75
C LEU A 149 -20.39 14.66 0.27
N LYS A 150 -19.65 15.62 -0.30
CA LYS A 150 -19.70 15.96 -1.72
C LYS A 150 -18.31 15.87 -2.31
N ASN A 151 -18.19 15.14 -3.42
CA ASN A 151 -17.00 15.21 -4.24
C ASN A 151 -16.94 16.57 -4.92
N ILE A 152 -15.79 17.22 -4.81
CA ILE A 152 -15.48 18.47 -5.50
C ILE A 152 -14.92 18.18 -6.89
N GLY A 153 -15.17 19.06 -7.85
CA GLY A 153 -14.81 18.86 -9.26
C GLY A 153 -13.31 18.74 -9.54
N LEU A 154 -12.45 19.18 -8.61
CA LEU A 154 -10.99 19.11 -8.76
C LEU A 154 -10.43 17.69 -8.58
N ASN A 155 -11.18 16.78 -7.96
CA ASN A 155 -10.73 15.43 -7.67
C ASN A 155 -10.40 14.68 -8.97
N SER A 156 -9.20 14.10 -9.01
CA SER A 156 -8.69 13.30 -10.09
C SER A 156 -9.04 11.82 -9.90
N LYS A 157 -8.65 10.99 -10.88
CA LYS A 157 -8.81 9.52 -10.78
C LYS A 157 -7.76 8.86 -9.88
N VAL A 158 -6.78 9.62 -9.38
CA VAL A 158 -5.73 9.15 -8.49
C VAL A 158 -5.86 9.83 -7.13
N SER A 159 -5.00 9.47 -6.18
CA SER A 159 -5.05 10.06 -4.83
C SER A 159 -4.82 11.57 -4.85
N ASP A 160 -5.84 12.30 -4.38
CA ASP A 160 -5.81 13.72 -4.10
C ASP A 160 -6.11 13.93 -2.61
N PHE A 161 -5.21 14.55 -1.87
CA PHE A 161 -5.34 14.62 -0.41
C PHE A 161 -4.49 15.73 0.21
N ALA A 162 -4.56 15.81 1.54
CA ALA A 162 -3.90 16.79 2.38
C ALA A 162 -4.13 18.24 1.91
N PRO A 163 -5.41 18.67 1.77
CA PRO A 163 -5.72 20.03 1.41
C PRO A 163 -5.36 21.01 2.53
N SER A 164 -4.95 22.21 2.14
CA SER A 164 -4.78 23.37 3.01
C SER A 164 -5.19 24.63 2.28
N PHE A 165 -5.83 25.57 2.98
CA PHE A 165 -6.16 26.86 2.40
C PHE A 165 -4.93 27.75 2.25
N TYR A 166 -4.85 28.46 1.14
CA TYR A 166 -3.86 29.50 0.88
C TYR A 166 -4.54 30.65 0.14
N GLU A 167 -4.54 31.85 0.74
CA GLU A 167 -5.37 32.97 0.29
C GLU A 167 -6.84 32.54 0.17
N GLU A 168 -7.48 32.77 -0.98
CA GLU A 168 -8.84 32.31 -1.28
C GLU A 168 -8.84 30.93 -1.99
N GLY A 169 -7.68 30.31 -2.17
CA GLY A 169 -7.50 29.07 -2.91
C GLY A 169 -7.25 27.85 -2.03
N LEU A 170 -7.09 26.72 -2.72
CA LEU A 170 -6.75 25.43 -2.13
C LEU A 170 -5.38 24.98 -2.63
N VAL A 171 -4.53 24.51 -1.72
CA VAL A 171 -3.30 23.78 -2.04
C VAL A 171 -3.48 22.34 -1.58
N PHE A 172 -3.12 21.39 -2.43
CA PHE A 172 -3.33 19.96 -2.17
C PHE A 172 -2.27 19.10 -2.87
N SER A 173 -2.21 17.83 -2.48
CA SER A 173 -1.21 16.87 -2.95
C SER A 173 -1.84 15.86 -3.88
N THR A 174 -1.21 15.57 -5.02
CA THR A 174 -1.81 14.70 -6.04
C THR A 174 -0.76 14.00 -6.90
N ALA A 175 -1.08 12.79 -7.35
CA ALA A 175 -0.27 12.01 -8.28
C ALA A 175 -0.72 12.15 -9.76
N ARG A 176 -1.46 13.23 -10.09
CA ARG A 176 -2.12 13.41 -11.41
C ARG A 176 -1.19 13.62 -12.61
N ASP A 177 0.12 13.76 -12.39
CA ASP A 177 1.14 13.85 -13.46
C ASP A 177 1.32 12.53 -14.27
N SER A 178 0.34 11.62 -14.27
CA SER A 178 0.38 10.28 -14.88
C SER A 178 0.23 10.29 -16.42
N GLY A 179 1.06 11.06 -17.12
CA GLY A 179 1.12 11.07 -18.58
C GLY A 179 2.05 9.98 -19.16
N LEU A 180 1.74 9.48 -20.37
CA LEU A 180 2.48 8.45 -21.12
C LEU A 180 3.99 8.74 -21.36
N LEU A 181 4.43 9.98 -21.13
CA LEU A 181 5.80 10.44 -21.35
C LEU A 181 6.58 10.68 -20.04
N THR A 182 5.98 10.44 -18.87
CA THR A 182 6.65 10.74 -17.59
C THR A 182 7.64 9.63 -17.22
N LYS A 183 8.93 9.96 -17.27
CA LYS A 183 10.03 9.06 -16.88
C LYS A 183 10.21 8.91 -15.35
N ASN A 184 9.33 9.50 -14.56
CA ASN A 184 9.47 9.62 -13.10
C ASN A 184 8.40 8.77 -12.41
N ILE A 185 8.55 7.45 -12.51
CA ILE A 185 7.66 6.46 -11.91
C ILE A 185 8.15 6.13 -10.50
N HIS A 186 7.24 6.21 -9.54
CA HIS A 186 7.49 5.78 -8.18
C HIS A 186 7.35 4.26 -8.07
N LYS A 187 8.44 3.57 -7.68
CA LYS A 187 8.51 2.10 -7.72
C LYS A 187 7.57 1.39 -6.75
N TRP A 188 7.10 2.07 -5.70
CA TRP A 188 6.19 1.49 -4.71
C TRP A 188 4.89 1.03 -5.35
N ASN A 189 4.26 1.90 -6.14
CA ASN A 189 2.94 1.69 -6.72
C ASN A 189 2.92 1.81 -8.26
N ASN A 190 4.07 2.01 -8.91
CA ASN A 190 4.19 2.35 -10.34
C ASN A 190 3.41 3.62 -10.76
N GLY A 191 3.05 4.48 -9.81
CA GLY A 191 2.40 5.76 -10.07
C GLY A 191 3.38 6.91 -10.27
N SER A 192 2.86 8.12 -10.46
CA SER A 192 3.67 9.34 -10.44
C SER A 192 4.03 9.74 -9.01
N PHE A 193 5.11 10.51 -8.86
CA PHE A 193 5.38 11.15 -7.58
C PHE A 193 4.28 12.18 -7.25
N LEU A 194 3.78 12.14 -6.02
CA LEU A 194 2.98 13.20 -5.41
C LEU A 194 3.67 14.56 -5.52
N ASN A 195 2.92 15.52 -6.03
CA ASN A 195 3.31 16.91 -6.24
C ASN A 195 2.26 17.84 -5.63
N LEU A 196 2.67 19.05 -5.31
CA LEU A 196 1.78 20.08 -4.78
C LEU A 196 1.13 20.87 -5.92
N TYR A 197 -0.19 20.97 -5.86
CA TYR A 197 -1.03 21.71 -6.79
C TYR A 197 -1.83 22.76 -6.04
N LYS A 198 -2.22 23.81 -6.77
CA LYS A 198 -3.12 24.85 -6.30
C LYS A 198 -4.36 24.89 -7.18
N ALA A 199 -5.46 25.36 -6.60
CA ALA A 199 -6.72 25.64 -7.28
C ALA A 199 -7.32 26.93 -6.74
N GLU A 200 -7.98 27.70 -7.60
CA GLU A 200 -8.62 28.97 -7.24
C GLU A 200 -10.10 28.76 -6.96
N GLN A 201 -10.66 29.49 -5.99
CA GLN A 201 -12.08 29.41 -5.68
C GLN A 201 -12.87 30.39 -6.57
N ASP A 202 -13.89 29.91 -7.26
CA ASP A 202 -14.83 30.75 -8.00
C ASP A 202 -15.83 31.45 -7.07
N GLY A 203 -16.62 32.38 -7.61
CA GLY A 203 -17.64 33.12 -6.84
C GLY A 203 -18.79 32.27 -6.29
N GLN A 204 -18.84 30.99 -6.64
CA GLN A 204 -19.83 30.00 -6.23
C GLN A 204 -19.25 29.01 -5.21
N GLY A 205 -17.98 29.16 -4.84
CA GLY A 205 -17.28 28.34 -3.87
C GLY A 205 -16.65 27.07 -4.44
N ASN A 206 -16.67 26.85 -5.76
CA ASN A 206 -16.01 25.71 -6.40
C ASN A 206 -14.53 26.01 -6.62
N PHE A 207 -13.69 24.97 -6.55
CA PHE A 207 -12.28 25.09 -6.90
C PHE A 207 -12.06 24.74 -8.38
N THR A 208 -11.42 25.66 -9.09
CA THR A 208 -11.15 25.61 -10.52
C THR A 208 -9.67 25.91 -10.80
N ASP A 209 -9.26 25.91 -12.07
CA ASP A 209 -7.92 26.32 -12.50
C ASP A 209 -6.78 25.62 -11.76
N VAL A 210 -6.77 24.29 -11.87
CA VAL A 210 -5.78 23.47 -11.18
C VAL A 210 -4.42 23.56 -11.88
N ASP A 211 -3.44 24.10 -11.16
CA ASP A 211 -2.05 24.25 -11.62
C ASP A 211 -1.05 23.72 -10.60
N LYS A 212 0.18 23.44 -11.06
CA LYS A 212 1.28 23.13 -10.14
C LYS A 212 1.55 24.33 -9.23
N LEU A 213 1.71 24.07 -7.93
CA LEU A 213 2.00 25.12 -6.95
C LEU A 213 3.32 25.85 -7.27
N SER A 214 4.33 25.11 -7.72
CA SER A 214 5.64 25.63 -8.08
C SER A 214 6.31 24.74 -9.11
N ASN A 215 7.19 25.33 -9.92
CA ASN A 215 8.06 24.59 -10.84
C ASN A 215 9.40 24.18 -10.18
N ILE A 216 9.69 24.68 -8.97
CA ILE A 216 10.94 24.42 -8.22
C ILE A 216 10.71 23.35 -7.14
N LEU A 217 9.55 23.42 -6.49
CA LEU A 217 8.97 22.29 -5.75
C LEU A 217 8.41 21.33 -6.80
N ASN A 218 8.38 20.02 -6.57
CA ASN A 218 8.11 18.91 -7.52
C ASN A 218 9.36 18.22 -8.10
N LYS A 219 10.24 17.74 -7.21
CA LYS A 219 11.37 16.84 -7.57
C LYS A 219 10.90 15.38 -7.73
N LYS A 220 11.84 14.44 -7.95
CA LYS A 220 11.56 12.98 -7.96
C LYS A 220 11.36 12.43 -6.53
N THR A 221 10.51 13.10 -5.77
CA THR A 221 10.22 12.91 -4.35
C THR A 221 8.76 13.20 -4.14
N HIS A 222 8.14 12.56 -3.15
CA HIS A 222 6.79 12.89 -2.72
C HIS A 222 6.80 14.17 -1.91
N GLU A 223 5.96 15.12 -2.30
CA GLU A 223 5.68 16.35 -1.57
C GLU A 223 4.22 16.35 -1.14
N SER A 224 3.95 16.66 0.13
CA SER A 224 2.60 16.61 0.69
C SER A 224 2.42 17.49 1.92
N SER A 225 1.19 17.57 2.43
CA SER A 225 0.83 18.12 3.75
C SER A 225 1.37 19.53 3.98
N THR A 226 0.78 20.48 3.26
CA THR A 226 1.12 21.89 3.37
C THR A 226 0.45 22.56 4.57
N ALA A 227 1.13 23.54 5.14
CA ALA A 227 0.57 24.49 6.11
C ALA A 227 1.17 25.87 5.87
N PHE A 228 0.34 26.90 5.97
CA PHE A 228 0.75 28.28 5.71
C PHE A 228 0.70 29.11 6.99
N THR A 229 1.64 30.04 7.16
CA THR A 229 1.57 31.04 8.22
C THR A 229 0.37 31.97 7.99
N LYS A 230 -0.12 32.59 9.07
CA LYS A 230 -1.29 33.48 9.02
C LYS A 230 -1.12 34.65 8.03
N ASP A 231 0.11 35.12 7.83
CA ASP A 231 0.44 36.18 6.87
C ASP A 231 0.67 35.67 5.44
N GLY A 232 0.56 34.35 5.20
CA GLY A 232 0.76 33.72 3.89
C GLY A 232 2.21 33.72 3.39
N GLN A 233 3.16 34.23 4.16
CA GLN A 233 4.53 34.43 3.68
C GLN A 233 5.41 33.18 3.79
N THR A 234 5.04 32.22 4.65
CA THR A 234 5.79 30.99 4.86
C THR A 234 4.90 29.77 4.67
N MET A 235 5.38 28.82 3.86
CA MET A 235 4.78 27.51 3.68
C MET A 235 5.68 26.43 4.30
N TYR A 236 5.09 25.57 5.12
CA TYR A 236 5.66 24.31 5.56
C TYR A 236 5.07 23.18 4.75
N PHE A 237 5.87 22.15 4.43
CA PHE A 237 5.41 20.97 3.72
C PHE A 237 6.29 19.77 4.09
N THR A 238 5.79 18.57 3.84
CA THR A 238 6.55 17.33 3.99
C THR A 238 7.13 16.90 2.65
N ARG A 239 8.35 16.35 2.68
CA ARG A 239 8.99 15.74 1.52
C ARG A 239 9.73 14.47 1.95
N ASN A 240 9.67 13.41 1.13
CA ASN A 240 10.53 12.24 1.36
C ASN A 240 12.00 12.52 0.93
N ASN A 241 12.92 11.72 1.46
CA ASN A 241 14.34 11.86 1.11
C ASN A 241 14.59 11.43 -0.34
N SER A 242 15.43 12.19 -1.04
CA SER A 242 15.95 11.85 -2.37
C SER A 242 17.09 10.84 -2.30
#